data_AF-A0AAV2I7H5-F1
#
_entry.id   AF-A0AAV2I7H5-F1
#
_cell.length_a   1.000
_cell.length_b   1.000
_cell.length_c   1.000
_cell.angle_alpha   90.00
_cell.angle_beta   90.00
_cell.angle_gamma   90.00
#
_symmetry.space_group_name_H-M   'P 1'
#
loop_
_entity.id
_entity.type
_entity.pdbx_description
1 polymer ?
#
loop_
_entity_poly.entity_id
_entity_poly.type
_entity_poly.pdbx_seq_one_letter_code
_entity_poly.pdbx_strand_id
1 'polypeptide(L)'
;CPTGYTGKECEILCHCKNNSCDANGHCTKGSHCEIGWFGPACQYRNMDAELNTLLTDNNDTTCFSAETKRIELKLNEPIVFTWARV
;
A
#
# COMPACT_ATOMS: atom_id res chain seq x y z
N CYS A 1 -7.71 -21.22 2.94
CA CYS A 1 -6.55 -20.67 2.21
C CYS A 1 -5.28 -20.91 3.00
N PRO A 2 -4.10 -20.93 2.35
CA PRO A 2 -2.81 -20.84 3.05
C PRO A 2 -2.82 -19.64 4.01
N THR A 3 -2.01 -19.70 5.08
CA THR A 3 -1.93 -18.60 6.06
C THR A 3 -1.62 -17.28 5.35
N GLY A 4 -2.41 -16.25 5.65
CA GLY A 4 -2.28 -14.92 5.03
C GLY A 4 -3.05 -14.75 3.72
N TYR A 5 -3.63 -15.80 3.13
CA TYR A 5 -4.42 -15.67 1.90
C TYR A 5 -5.92 -15.71 2.18
N THR A 6 -6.70 -15.02 1.35
CA THR A 6 -8.16 -14.93 1.37
C THR A 6 -8.71 -14.89 -0.07
N GLY A 7 -10.01 -14.72 -0.24
CA GLY A 7 -10.69 -14.88 -1.54
C GLY A 7 -11.21 -16.30 -1.77
N LYS A 8 -12.00 -16.48 -2.83
CA LYS A 8 -12.65 -17.75 -3.12
C LYS A 8 -11.66 -18.81 -3.55
N GLU A 9 -10.63 -18.40 -4.30
CA GLU A 9 -9.56 -19.24 -4.84
C GLU A 9 -8.22 -19.00 -4.11
N CYS A 10 -8.25 -18.33 -2.95
CA CYS A 10 -7.07 -17.96 -2.18
C CYS A 10 -6.09 -17.07 -2.95
N GLU A 11 -6.63 -16.22 -3.82
CA GLU A 11 -5.92 -15.36 -4.75
C GLU A 11 -5.51 -14.01 -4.14
N ILE A 12 -6.03 -13.67 -2.94
CA ILE A 12 -5.81 -12.38 -2.29
C ILE A 12 -4.86 -12.57 -1.12
N LEU A 13 -3.68 -11.95 -1.17
CA LEU A 13 -2.78 -11.88 -0.02
C LEU A 13 -3.23 -10.76 0.93
N CYS A 14 -3.39 -11.08 2.22
CA CYS A 14 -3.80 -10.16 3.27
C CYS A 14 -2.62 -9.33 3.75
N HIS A 15 -2.72 -8.01 3.62
CA HIS A 15 -1.72 -7.04 4.11
C HIS A 15 -2.27 -6.16 5.24
N CYS A 16 -3.21 -6.70 6.01
CA CYS A 16 -3.71 -6.08 7.24
C CYS A 16 -2.91 -6.56 8.44
N LYS A 17 -2.74 -5.70 9.44
CA LYS A 17 -2.05 -6.09 10.69
C LYS A 17 -2.64 -7.37 11.28
N ASN A 18 -1.73 -8.25 11.71
CA ASN A 18 -2.04 -9.56 12.29
C ASN A 18 -2.85 -10.47 11.35
N ASN A 19 -2.75 -10.29 10.03
CA ASN A 19 -3.55 -11.02 9.03
C ASN A 19 -5.08 -10.91 9.26
N SER A 20 -5.54 -9.76 9.77
CA SER A 20 -6.96 -9.56 10.12
C SER A 20 -7.77 -9.06 8.93
N CYS A 21 -7.91 -9.88 7.90
CA CYS A 21 -8.72 -9.60 6.70
C CYS A 21 -10.06 -10.34 6.68
N ASP A 22 -11.06 -9.77 6.01
CA ASP A 22 -12.28 -10.47 5.63
C ASP A 22 -12.08 -11.36 4.38
N ALA A 23 -13.16 -11.99 3.91
CA ALA A 23 -13.14 -12.86 2.73
C ALA A 23 -12.78 -12.11 1.43
N ASN A 24 -12.91 -10.78 1.40
CA ASN A 24 -12.64 -9.92 0.26
C ASN A 24 -11.26 -9.22 0.36
N GLY A 25 -10.49 -9.45 1.43
CA GLY A 25 -9.20 -8.81 1.66
C GLY A 25 -9.27 -7.48 2.43
N HIS A 26 -10.44 -7.01 2.85
CA HIS A 26 -10.54 -5.78 3.64
C HIS A 26 -10.12 -6.03 5.08
N CYS A 27 -9.43 -5.07 5.69
CA CYS A 27 -9.13 -5.13 7.11
C CYS A 27 -10.42 -5.13 7.93
N THR A 28 -10.50 -6.04 8.90
CA THR A 28 -11.63 -6.07 9.84
C THR A 28 -11.63 -4.83 10.73
N LYS A 29 -12.80 -4.52 11.32
CA LYS A 29 -13.01 -3.30 12.10
C LYS A 29 -11.96 -3.15 13.21
N GLY A 30 -11.23 -2.03 13.19
CA GLY A 30 -10.17 -1.73 14.16
C GLY A 30 -8.78 -2.23 13.77
N SER A 31 -8.65 -2.93 12.64
CA SER A 31 -7.37 -3.23 12.00
C SER A 31 -7.06 -2.19 10.90
N HIS A 32 -5.80 -2.17 10.47
CA HIS A 32 -5.27 -1.27 9.45
C HIS A 32 -4.16 -1.96 8.66
N CYS A 33 -3.73 -1.34 7.57
CA CYS A 33 -2.68 -1.90 6.72
C CYS A 33 -1.37 -2.08 7.47
N GLU A 34 -0.62 -3.10 7.08
CA GLU A 34 0.79 -3.23 7.44
C GLU A 34 1.59 -2.03 6.90
N ILE A 35 2.73 -1.76 7.54
CA ILE A 35 3.61 -0.68 7.12
C ILE A 35 4.05 -0.94 5.67
N GLY A 36 3.92 0.08 4.82
CA GLY A 36 4.24 -0.02 3.40
C GLY A 36 3.10 -0.55 2.53
N TRP A 37 1.90 -0.74 3.06
CA TRP A 37 0.70 -1.10 2.30
C TRP A 37 -0.43 -0.10 2.50
N PHE A 38 -1.24 0.11 1.47
CA PHE A 38 -2.35 1.06 1.45
C PHE A 38 -3.44 0.67 0.47
N GLY A 39 -4.51 1.49 0.43
CA GLY A 39 -5.71 1.25 -0.35
C GLY A 39 -6.86 0.66 0.48
N PRO A 40 -8.08 0.59 -0.09
CA PRO A 40 -9.26 0.13 0.65
C PRO A 40 -9.11 -1.25 1.30
N ALA A 41 -8.36 -2.14 0.66
CA ALA A 41 -8.08 -3.51 1.11
C ALA A 41 -6.58 -3.74 1.35
N CYS A 42 -5.79 -2.68 1.54
CA CYS A 42 -4.33 -2.76 1.70
C CYS A 42 -3.62 -3.47 0.53
N GLN A 43 -4.21 -3.42 -0.66
CA GLN A 43 -3.76 -4.19 -1.81
C GLN A 43 -2.63 -3.51 -2.59
N TYR A 44 -2.29 -2.26 -2.25
CA TYR A 44 -1.27 -1.48 -2.92
C TYR A 44 -0.04 -1.36 -2.03
N ARG A 45 1.14 -1.61 -2.59
CA ARG A 45 2.41 -1.48 -1.88
C ARG A 45 3.01 -0.11 -2.14
N ASN A 46 3.48 0.55 -1.08
CA ASN A 46 4.38 1.68 -1.20
C ASN A 46 5.65 1.18 -1.87
N MET A 47 5.90 1.67 -3.08
CA MET A 47 7.23 1.57 -3.66
C MET A 47 8.04 2.64 -2.94
N ASP A 48 8.69 2.26 -1.83
CA ASP A 48 9.64 3.10 -1.09
C ASP A 48 10.77 3.53 -2.03
N ALA A 49 10.50 4.51 -2.88
CA ALA A 49 11.45 5.57 -3.06
C ALA A 49 11.44 6.32 -1.74
N GLU A 50 12.61 6.61 -1.18
CA GLU A 50 12.78 7.50 -0.03
C GLU A 50 12.25 8.89 -0.40
N LEU A 51 10.92 9.02 -0.46
CA LEU A 51 10.22 10.24 -0.68
C LEU A 51 10.09 10.88 0.69
N ASN A 52 10.56 12.12 0.72
CA ASN A 52 10.62 13.03 1.85
C ASN A 52 9.55 12.71 2.92
N THR A 53 9.96 12.59 4.19
CA THR A 53 9.14 12.13 5.34
C THR A 53 7.89 12.98 5.63
N LEU A 54 7.68 14.05 4.86
CA LEU A 54 6.54 14.96 4.94
C LEU A 54 5.27 14.41 4.27
N LEU A 55 5.36 13.48 3.31
CA LEU A 55 4.19 12.93 2.60
C LEU A 55 3.76 11.53 3.11
N THR A 56 4.27 11.09 4.25
CA THR A 56 4.02 9.73 4.75
C THR A 56 2.89 9.63 5.78
N ASP A 57 2.18 10.73 6.05
CA ASP A 57 1.13 10.80 7.08
C ASP A 57 -0.26 10.35 6.58
N ASN A 58 -0.38 10.02 5.29
CA ASN A 58 -1.62 9.58 4.63
C ASN A 58 -2.78 10.56 4.85
N ASN A 59 -2.48 11.86 4.86
CA ASN A 59 -3.46 12.92 5.04
C ASN A 59 -3.47 13.87 3.83
N ASP A 60 -4.56 13.83 3.04
CA ASP A 60 -4.69 14.65 1.84
C ASP A 60 -4.73 16.16 2.12
N THR A 61 -4.92 16.58 3.38
CA THR A 61 -4.95 18.00 3.78
C THR A 61 -3.58 18.59 4.08
N THR A 62 -2.55 17.76 4.25
CA THR A 62 -1.17 18.17 4.56
C THR A 62 -0.24 18.09 3.34
N CYS A 63 -0.81 18.01 2.13
CA CYS A 63 -0.07 18.01 0.87
C CYS A 63 0.80 19.27 0.71
N PHE A 64 2.02 19.13 0.17
CA PHE A 64 2.86 20.26 -0.20
C PHE A 64 2.72 20.60 -1.69
N SER A 65 2.73 21.90 -2.02
CA SER A 65 2.79 22.37 -3.41
C SER A 65 4.22 22.25 -3.93
N ALA A 66 4.49 21.21 -4.74
CA ALA A 66 5.79 21.06 -5.39
C ALA A 66 5.97 22.12 -6.50
N GLU A 67 7.10 22.82 -6.49
CA GLU A 67 7.47 23.75 -7.60
C GLU A 67 7.79 22.99 -8.90
N THR A 68 8.28 21.75 -8.79
CA THR A 68 8.60 20.88 -9.92
C THR A 68 7.49 19.86 -10.18
N LYS A 69 7.06 19.76 -11.45
CA LYS A 69 6.06 18.76 -11.90
C LYS A 69 6.67 17.38 -12.24
N ARG A 70 7.94 17.16 -11.90
CA ARG A 70 8.66 15.92 -12.20
C ARG A 70 9.17 15.31 -10.91
N ILE A 71 8.83 14.05 -10.72
CA ILE A 71 9.35 13.21 -9.66
C ILE A 71 10.23 12.16 -10.32
N GLU A 72 11.46 12.02 -9.86
CA GLU A 72 12.39 10.99 -10.32
C GLU A 72 12.56 9.96 -9.22
N LEU A 73 12.15 8.73 -9.49
CA LEU A 73 12.20 7.62 -8.54
C LEU A 73 13.34 6.68 -8.96
N LYS A 74 14.27 6.43 -8.05
CA LYS A 74 15.30 5.41 -8.23
C LYS A 74 14.95 4.21 -7.37
N LEU A 75 14.57 3.12 -8.01
CA LEU A 75 14.31 1.86 -7.32
C LEU A 75 15.63 1.14 -7.08
N ASN A 76 15.82 0.62 -5.86
CA ASN A 76 17.01 -0.15 -5.49
C ASN A 76 17.04 -1.54 -6.16
N GLU A 77 15.87 -2.07 -6.49
CA GLU A 77 15.69 -3.37 -7.14
C GLU A 77 14.65 -3.26 -8.28
N PRO A 78 14.71 -4.14 -9.30
CA PRO A 78 13.67 -4.21 -10.33
C PRO A 78 12.31 -4.59 -9.72
N ILE A 79 11.28 -3.79 -9.97
CA ILE A 79 9.91 -4.06 -9.55
C ILE A 79 9.03 -4.28 -10.78
N VAL A 80 8.27 -5.38 -10.80
CA VAL A 80 7.28 -5.65 -11.84
C VAL A 80 5.92 -5.13 -11.38
N PHE A 81 5.31 -4.24 -12.16
CA PHE A 81 3.98 -3.70 -11.91
C PHE A 81 3.26 -3.42 -13.23
N THR A 82 1.93 -3.42 -13.21
CA THR A 82 1.09 -3.09 -14.38
C THR A 82 0.60 -1.64 -14.36
N TRP A 83 0.54 -1.02 -13.19
CA TRP A 83 0.21 0.39 -13.00
C TRP A 83 0.86 0.92 -11.72
N ALA A 84 1.08 2.23 -11.66
CA ALA A 84 1.59 2.95 -10.51
C ALA A 84 0.76 4.21 -10.29
N ARG A 85 0.50 4.58 -9.04
CA ARG A 85 -0.14 5.84 -8.67
C ARG A 85 0.89 6.72 -7.97
N VAL A 86 0.97 7.97 -8.40
CA VAL A 86 1.81 9.04 -7.86
C VAL A 86 0.89 10.18 -7.46
#